data_AF-A0A1I8I2P9-F1
#
_entry.id   AF-A0A1I8I2P9-F1
#
_cell.length_a   1.000
_cell.length_b   1.000
_cell.length_c   1.000
_cell.angle_alpha   90.00
_cell.angle_beta   90.00
_cell.angle_gamma   90.00
#
_symmetry.space_group_name_H-M   'P 1'
#
loop_
_entity.id
_entity.type
_entity.pdbx_description
1 polymer ?
#
loop_
_entity_poly.entity_id
_entity_poly.type
_entity_poly.pdbx_seq_one_letter_code
_entity_poly.pdbx_strand_id
1 'polypeptide(L)'
;GCSCEATRLRLSGGSAAQSTILQSIDALLGIRHESAFLAEMVDYMHPAHRQLLKDLATETRLPQLVAASAPESRLRAAHGRAVAALADFRKRHIGLVSRYIVAPAGRVRTEFASLAERGTGGQPLIQFLKEVRDEGALPPPLSDPGVDGSGD
;
A
#
# COMPACT_ATOMS: atom_id res chain seq x y z
N GLY A 1 16.14 -33.89 -30.88
CA GLY A 1 16.82 -32.91 -30.03
C GLY A 1 15.80 -31.94 -29.53
N CYS A 2 15.66 -31.78 -28.22
CA CYS A 2 14.73 -30.80 -27.65
C CYS A 2 15.51 -29.50 -27.43
N SER A 3 15.22 -28.46 -28.20
CA SER A 3 15.75 -27.12 -27.89
C SER A 3 14.92 -26.53 -26.76
N CYS A 4 15.52 -26.35 -25.59
CA CYS A 4 14.94 -25.46 -24.58
C CYS A 4 15.20 -24.03 -25.02
N GLU A 5 14.20 -23.37 -25.58
CA GLU A 5 14.26 -21.92 -25.75
C GLU A 5 14.05 -21.30 -24.37
N ALA A 6 15.16 -20.96 -23.70
CA ALA A 6 15.12 -20.38 -22.36
C ALA A 6 14.64 -18.93 -22.43
N THR A 7 13.33 -18.71 -22.20
CA THR A 7 12.79 -17.35 -22.06
C THR A 7 13.33 -16.72 -20.78
N ARG A 8 13.96 -15.53 -20.91
CA ARG A 8 14.39 -14.75 -19.74
C ARG A 8 13.18 -14.11 -19.06
N LEU A 9 12.97 -14.45 -17.79
CA LEU A 9 11.98 -13.80 -16.94
C LEU A 9 12.61 -12.61 -16.22
N ARG A 10 11.88 -11.50 -16.13
CA ARG A 10 12.25 -10.36 -15.29
C ARG A 10 11.33 -10.32 -14.07
N LEU A 11 11.91 -10.47 -12.89
CA LEU A 11 11.21 -10.46 -11.61
C LEU A 11 11.72 -9.30 -10.77
N SER A 12 10.83 -8.71 -9.99
CA SER A 12 11.14 -7.62 -9.06
C SER A 12 11.96 -8.14 -7.89
N GLY A 13 12.95 -7.34 -7.46
CA GLY A 13 13.71 -7.63 -6.24
C GLY A 13 12.86 -7.48 -4.98
N GLY A 14 13.35 -8.05 -3.87
CA GLY A 14 12.63 -8.02 -2.60
C GLY A 14 12.43 -6.60 -2.06
N SER A 15 11.23 -6.27 -1.59
CA SER A 15 10.92 -4.96 -1.01
C SER A 15 9.82 -5.02 0.04
N ALA A 16 9.70 -3.98 0.86
CA ALA A 16 8.64 -3.87 1.87
C ALA A 16 7.22 -3.87 1.26
N ALA A 17 7.07 -3.57 -0.03
CA ALA A 17 5.81 -3.65 -0.74
C ALA A 17 5.26 -5.09 -0.83
N GLN A 18 6.10 -6.11 -0.65
CA GLN A 18 5.70 -7.52 -0.56
C GLN A 18 5.21 -7.91 0.84
N SER A 19 5.18 -6.97 1.80
CA SER A 19 4.65 -7.20 3.15
C SER A 19 3.12 -7.30 3.11
N THR A 20 2.60 -8.50 3.31
CA THR A 20 1.16 -8.73 3.48
C THR A 20 0.59 -7.90 4.63
N ILE A 21 1.33 -7.76 5.74
CA ILE A 21 0.85 -7.07 6.94
C ILE A 21 0.50 -5.61 6.64
N LEU A 22 1.39 -4.88 5.95
CA LEU A 22 1.15 -3.47 5.65
C LEU A 22 -0.07 -3.33 4.73
N GLN A 23 -0.11 -4.08 3.63
CA GLN A 23 -1.24 -4.04 2.70
C GLN A 23 -2.57 -4.50 3.34
N SER A 24 -2.55 -5.44 4.30
CA SER A 24 -3.73 -5.86 5.05
C SER A 24 -4.25 -4.75 5.96
N ILE A 25 -3.37 -4.03 6.65
CA ILE A 25 -3.77 -2.90 7.51
C ILE A 25 -4.37 -1.79 6.65
N ASP A 26 -3.77 -1.50 5.48
CA ASP A 26 -4.30 -0.53 4.53
C ASP A 26 -5.70 -0.88 4.07
N ALA A 27 -5.89 -2.11 3.57
CA ALA A 27 -7.19 -2.60 3.14
C ALA A 27 -8.23 -2.55 4.27
N LEU A 28 -7.88 -2.99 5.48
CA LEU A 28 -8.76 -2.96 6.65
C LEU A 28 -9.21 -1.53 7.01
N LEU A 29 -8.26 -0.57 7.01
CA LEU A 29 -8.53 0.83 7.35
C LEU A 29 -9.21 1.61 6.20
N GLY A 30 -9.35 1.00 5.01
CA GLY A 30 -9.92 1.64 3.84
C GLY A 30 -8.98 2.62 3.13
N ILE A 31 -7.66 2.43 3.30
CA ILE A 31 -6.64 3.17 2.56
C ILE A 31 -6.49 2.46 1.20
N ARG A 32 -6.63 3.22 0.12
CA ARG A 32 -6.46 2.70 -1.24
C ARG A 32 -5.19 3.28 -1.85
N HIS A 33 -4.47 2.40 -2.53
CA HIS A 33 -3.26 2.73 -3.26
C HIS A 33 -3.54 2.62 -4.75
N GLU A 34 -3.23 3.66 -5.52
CA GLU A 34 -3.32 3.60 -7.00
C GLU A 34 -2.03 3.05 -7.64
N SER A 35 -1.07 2.63 -6.82
CA SER A 35 0.21 2.12 -7.26
C SER A 35 0.09 0.75 -7.94
N ALA A 36 0.32 0.72 -9.26
CA ALA A 36 0.47 -0.51 -10.03
C ALA A 36 1.59 -1.42 -9.48
N PHE A 37 2.63 -0.84 -8.87
CA PHE A 37 3.71 -1.60 -8.25
C PHE A 37 3.23 -2.35 -6.99
N LEU A 38 2.44 -1.72 -6.12
CA LEU A 38 1.89 -2.41 -4.95
C LEU A 38 0.97 -3.56 -5.37
N ALA A 39 0.16 -3.35 -6.43
CA ALA A 39 -0.68 -4.39 -7.01
C ALA A 39 0.16 -5.56 -7.56
N GLU A 40 1.24 -5.28 -8.30
CA GLU A 40 2.18 -6.32 -8.78
C GLU A 40 2.81 -7.09 -7.61
N MET A 41 3.17 -6.42 -6.51
CA MET A 41 3.81 -7.07 -5.37
C MET A 41 2.91 -8.07 -4.63
N VAL A 42 1.59 -8.00 -4.81
CA VAL A 42 0.66 -9.03 -4.32
C VAL A 42 0.98 -10.38 -4.97
N ASP A 43 1.42 -10.41 -6.24
CA ASP A 43 1.78 -11.66 -6.94
C ASP A 43 3.05 -12.33 -6.42
N TYR A 44 3.79 -11.66 -5.54
CA TYR A 44 4.95 -12.21 -4.85
C TYR A 44 4.59 -12.79 -3.47
N MET A 45 3.35 -12.62 -3.00
CA MET A 45 2.88 -13.13 -1.71
C MET A 45 2.36 -14.56 -1.81
N HIS A 46 2.30 -15.28 -0.69
CA HIS A 46 1.69 -16.61 -0.63
C HIS A 46 0.19 -16.55 -1.04
N PRO A 47 -0.36 -17.54 -1.77
CA PRO A 47 -1.76 -17.48 -2.25
C PRO A 47 -2.79 -17.16 -1.16
N ALA A 48 -2.65 -17.75 0.03
CA ALA A 48 -3.52 -17.47 1.17
C ALA A 48 -3.48 -15.99 1.62
N HIS A 49 -2.32 -15.33 1.50
CA HIS A 49 -2.17 -13.92 1.84
C HIS A 49 -2.82 -13.01 0.79
N ARG A 50 -2.72 -13.38 -0.49
CA ARG A 50 -3.43 -12.65 -1.57
C ARG A 50 -4.94 -12.73 -1.37
N GLN A 51 -5.43 -13.91 -1.01
CA GLN A 51 -6.85 -14.10 -0.71
C GLN A 51 -7.28 -13.23 0.47
N LEU A 52 -6.51 -13.20 1.56
CA LEU A 52 -6.78 -12.30 2.68
C LEU A 52 -6.87 -10.82 2.25
N LEU A 53 -5.96 -10.35 1.40
CA LEU A 53 -5.99 -8.96 0.91
C LEU A 53 -7.25 -8.69 0.07
N LYS A 54 -7.64 -9.65 -0.77
CA LYS A 54 -8.87 -9.55 -1.56
C LYS A 54 -10.10 -9.50 -0.64
N ASP A 55 -10.19 -10.39 0.33
CA ASP A 55 -11.31 -10.46 1.27
C ASP A 55 -11.41 -9.17 2.10
N LEU A 56 -10.28 -8.63 2.57
CA LEU A 56 -10.26 -7.35 3.27
C LEU A 56 -10.73 -6.20 2.38
N ALA A 57 -10.35 -6.19 1.10
CA ALA A 57 -10.73 -5.13 0.17
C ALA A 57 -12.22 -5.18 -0.22
N THR A 58 -12.85 -6.35 -0.24
CA THR A 58 -14.26 -6.50 -0.65
C THR A 58 -15.25 -6.62 0.51
N GLU A 59 -14.86 -7.28 1.60
CA GLU A 59 -15.79 -7.65 2.68
C GLU A 59 -15.73 -6.71 3.89
N THR A 60 -14.69 -5.88 4.03
CA THR A 60 -14.59 -4.97 5.18
C THR A 60 -15.71 -3.93 5.16
N ARG A 61 -16.41 -3.81 6.29
CA ARG A 61 -17.42 -2.77 6.52
C ARG A 61 -16.90 -1.60 7.36
N LEU A 62 -15.64 -1.67 7.79
CA LEU A 62 -15.08 -0.71 8.74
C LEU A 62 -15.14 0.74 8.22
N PRO A 63 -14.73 1.06 6.97
CA PRO A 63 -14.82 2.42 6.45
C PRO A 63 -16.26 2.97 6.45
N GLN A 64 -17.23 2.14 6.06
CA GLN A 64 -18.66 2.48 6.03
C GLN A 64 -19.21 2.71 7.45
N LEU A 65 -18.81 1.89 8.42
CA LEU A 65 -19.20 2.06 9.82
C LEU A 65 -18.61 3.35 10.42
N VAL A 66 -17.34 3.66 10.14
CA VAL A 66 -16.67 4.88 10.59
C VAL A 66 -17.33 6.13 9.98
N ALA A 67 -17.70 6.04 8.71
CA ALA A 67 -18.42 7.07 7.98
C ALA A 67 -19.83 7.34 8.52
N ALA A 68 -20.59 6.29 8.82
CA ALA A 68 -21.93 6.41 9.39
C ALA A 68 -21.93 6.86 10.85
N SER A 69 -20.78 6.77 11.55
CA SER A 69 -20.67 7.16 12.95
C SER A 69 -20.68 8.68 13.13
N ALA A 70 -21.11 9.15 14.30
CA ALA A 70 -20.97 10.56 14.66
C ALA A 70 -19.48 10.99 14.64
N PRO A 71 -19.16 12.27 14.32
CA PRO A 71 -17.81 12.82 14.40
C PRO A 71 -17.10 12.48 15.71
N GLU A 72 -17.82 12.62 16.83
CA GLU A 72 -17.26 12.47 18.18
C GLU A 72 -17.32 11.03 18.69
N SER A 73 -17.66 10.08 17.81
CA SER A 73 -17.73 8.68 18.16
C SER A 73 -16.34 8.12 18.51
N ARG A 74 -16.33 7.24 19.52
CA ARG A 74 -15.12 6.49 19.88
C ARG A 74 -14.56 5.68 18.70
N LEU A 75 -15.44 5.19 17.81
CA LEU A 75 -15.05 4.44 16.62
C LEU A 75 -14.28 5.32 15.63
N ARG A 76 -14.81 6.49 15.26
CA ARG A 76 -14.12 7.41 14.35
C ARG A 76 -12.81 7.92 14.94
N ALA A 77 -12.79 8.25 16.23
CA ALA A 77 -11.57 8.64 16.91
C ALA A 77 -10.51 7.52 16.93
N ALA A 78 -10.90 6.26 17.15
CA ALA A 78 -9.98 5.13 17.13
C ALA A 78 -9.45 4.84 15.72
N HIS A 79 -10.31 4.88 14.70
CA HIS A 79 -9.91 4.72 13.30
C HIS A 79 -8.93 5.81 12.88
N GLY A 80 -9.22 7.08 13.19
CA GLY A 80 -8.30 8.20 12.90
C GLY A 80 -6.93 8.03 13.57
N ARG A 81 -6.89 7.55 14.83
CA ARG A 81 -5.61 7.24 15.50
C ARG A 81 -4.86 6.09 14.82
N ALA A 82 -5.55 5.07 14.32
CA ALA A 82 -4.90 3.96 13.60
C ALA A 82 -4.30 4.43 12.27
N VAL A 83 -5.03 5.24 11.49
CA VAL A 83 -4.53 5.85 10.26
C VAL A 83 -3.31 6.74 10.55
N ALA A 84 -3.37 7.57 11.59
CA ALA A 84 -2.25 8.41 12.00
C ALA A 84 -1.02 7.59 12.41
N ALA A 85 -1.20 6.51 13.17
CA ALA A 85 -0.11 5.64 13.60
C ALA A 85 0.57 4.96 12.40
N LEU A 86 -0.20 4.58 11.37
CA LEU A 86 0.35 4.01 10.15
C LEU A 86 1.13 5.04 9.33
N ALA A 87 0.62 6.28 9.21
CA ALA A 87 1.34 7.38 8.58
C ALA A 87 2.67 7.69 9.30
N ASP A 88 2.66 7.68 10.63
CA ASP A 88 3.86 7.85 11.46
C ASP A 88 4.87 6.70 11.27
N PHE A 89 4.39 5.47 11.17
CA PHE A 89 5.22 4.32 10.85
C PHE A 89 5.92 4.50 9.49
N ARG A 90 5.16 4.88 8.44
CA ARG A 90 5.70 5.13 7.10
C ARG A 90 6.70 6.27 7.08
N LYS A 91 6.43 7.35 7.82
CA LYS A 91 7.37 8.46 8.00
C LYS A 91 8.69 8.01 8.62
N ARG A 92 8.64 7.18 9.68
CA ARG A 92 9.85 6.60 10.29
C ARG A 92 10.58 5.67 9.33
N HIS A 93 9.85 4.87 8.56
CA HIS A 93 10.41 3.99 7.53
C HIS A 93 11.15 4.78 6.45
N ILE A 94 10.60 5.91 5.95
CA ILE A 94 11.31 6.83 5.05
C ILE A 94 12.61 7.34 5.67
N GLY A 95 12.60 7.67 6.97
CA GLY A 95 13.80 8.07 7.70
C GLY A 95 14.87 6.97 7.72
N LEU A 96 14.48 5.71 7.93
CA LEU A 96 15.39 4.56 7.85
C LEU A 96 15.95 4.37 6.44
N VAL A 97 15.09 4.38 5.42
CA VAL A 97 15.50 4.29 4.01
C VAL A 97 16.49 5.41 3.66
N SER A 98 16.22 6.64 4.09
CA SER A 98 17.12 7.77 3.85
C SER A 98 18.48 7.56 4.51
N ARG A 99 18.50 7.07 5.76
CA ARG A 99 19.73 6.86 6.54
C ARG A 99 20.58 5.69 6.03
N TYR A 100 19.94 4.58 5.63
CA TYR A 100 20.62 3.32 5.36
C TYR A 100 20.76 2.99 3.87
N ILE A 101 19.98 3.64 2.99
CA ILE A 101 20.04 3.41 1.54
C ILE A 101 20.52 4.67 0.83
N VAL A 102 19.78 5.77 0.94
CA VAL A 102 20.05 6.98 0.16
C VAL A 102 21.36 7.67 0.56
N ALA A 103 21.56 7.93 1.85
CA ALA A 103 22.77 8.62 2.32
C ALA A 103 24.07 7.82 2.06
N PRO A 104 24.13 6.50 2.28
CA PRO A 104 25.29 5.71 1.89
C PRO A 104 25.50 5.67 0.37
N ALA A 105 24.45 5.46 -0.43
CA ALA A 105 24.55 5.42 -1.89
C ALA A 105 25.06 6.74 -2.48
N GLY A 106 24.64 7.88 -1.94
CA GLY A 106 25.12 9.21 -2.38
C GLY A 106 26.60 9.49 -2.05
N ARG A 107 27.19 8.76 -1.10
CA ARG A 107 28.62 8.90 -0.74
C ARG A 107 29.53 8.04 -1.62
N VAL A 108 28.98 7.01 -2.28
CA VAL A 108 29.75 6.08 -3.10
C VAL A 108 29.51 6.42 -4.59
N ARG A 109 30.53 6.96 -5.27
CA ARG A 109 30.47 7.31 -6.71
C ARG A 109 30.61 6.07 -7.63
N THR A 110 29.85 5.01 -7.37
CA THR A 110 29.89 3.73 -8.13
C THR A 110 28.48 3.21 -8.44
N GLU A 111 28.37 2.00 -8.98
CA GLU A 111 27.12 1.33 -9.42
C GLU A 111 25.97 1.35 -8.39
N PHE A 112 26.28 1.49 -7.09
CA PHE A 112 25.31 1.61 -6.01
C PHE A 112 24.57 2.96 -5.96
N ALA A 113 25.00 3.97 -6.72
CA ALA A 113 24.29 5.24 -6.83
C ALA A 113 22.85 5.06 -7.34
N SER A 114 22.62 4.06 -8.19
CA SER A 114 21.29 3.70 -8.69
C SER A 114 20.31 3.29 -7.59
N LEU A 115 20.78 2.78 -6.44
CA LEU A 115 19.93 2.42 -5.30
C LEU A 115 19.39 3.64 -4.53
N ALA A 116 20.04 4.81 -4.66
CA ALA A 116 19.50 6.06 -4.13
C ALA A 116 18.27 6.53 -4.91
N GLU A 117 18.23 6.22 -6.22
CA GLU A 117 17.19 6.65 -7.14
C GLU A 117 16.07 5.61 -7.25
N ARG A 118 16.44 4.32 -7.35
CA ARG A 118 15.51 3.20 -7.49
C ARG A 118 15.65 2.21 -6.34
N GLY A 119 14.51 1.84 -5.76
CA GLY A 119 14.47 0.74 -4.80
C GLY A 119 14.79 -0.60 -5.47
N THR A 120 15.00 -1.63 -4.66
CA THR A 120 15.22 -3.02 -5.13
C THR A 120 14.03 -3.59 -5.91
N GLY A 121 12.82 -3.07 -5.68
CA GLY A 121 11.63 -3.33 -6.50
C GLY A 121 11.54 -2.47 -7.77
N GLY A 122 12.56 -1.68 -8.09
CA GLY A 122 12.67 -0.88 -9.30
C GLY A 122 11.99 0.49 -9.27
N GLN A 123 11.23 0.83 -8.22
CA GLN A 123 10.49 2.10 -8.14
C GLN A 123 11.37 3.31 -7.79
N PRO A 124 11.03 4.53 -8.24
CA PRO A 124 11.62 5.77 -7.75
C PRO A 124 11.47 5.89 -6.23
N LEU A 125 12.55 5.60 -5.48
CA LEU A 125 12.45 5.15 -4.09
C LEU A 125 11.76 6.15 -3.17
N ILE A 126 12.27 7.38 -3.13
CA ILE A 126 11.76 8.41 -2.22
C ILE A 126 10.39 8.93 -2.66
N GLN A 127 10.12 9.01 -3.97
CA GLN A 127 8.82 9.43 -4.48
C GLN A 127 7.75 8.41 -4.09
N PHE A 128 7.97 7.13 -4.41
CA PHE A 128 7.04 6.04 -4.08
C PHE A 128 6.74 5.97 -2.58
N LEU A 129 7.75 6.09 -1.72
CA LEU A 129 7.53 6.05 -0.27
C LEU A 129 6.72 7.25 0.24
N LYS A 130 6.87 8.44 -0.38
CA LYS A 130 6.08 9.62 -0.03
C LYS A 130 4.63 9.48 -0.48
N GLU A 131 4.40 8.98 -1.70
CA GLU A 131 3.06 8.68 -2.22
C GLU A 131 2.32 7.75 -1.25
N VAL A 132 2.92 6.61 -0.89
CA VAL A 132 2.33 5.65 0.05
C VAL A 132 2.12 6.24 1.46
N ARG A 133 2.96 7.17 1.90
CA ARG A 133 2.78 7.86 3.20
C ARG A 133 1.58 8.81 3.16
N ASP A 134 1.41 9.53 2.06
CA ASP A 134 0.44 10.62 1.92
C ASP A 134 -0.97 10.10 1.57
N GLU A 135 -1.08 8.86 1.08
CA GLU A 135 -2.36 8.16 0.92
C GLU A 135 -3.03 7.88 2.28
N GLY A 136 -4.22 8.46 2.46
CA GLY A 136 -5.05 8.32 3.65
C GLY A 136 -6.26 7.41 3.44
N ALA A 137 -7.04 7.20 4.51
CA ALA A 137 -8.28 6.44 4.40
C ALA A 137 -9.29 7.19 3.53
N LEU A 138 -9.99 6.48 2.65
CA LEU A 138 -11.02 7.09 1.83
C LEU A 138 -12.15 7.66 2.72
N PRO A 139 -12.73 8.81 2.35
CA PRO A 139 -14.07 9.13 2.81
C PRO A 139 -15.04 8.04 2.30
N PRO A 140 -16.16 7.78 2.99
CA PRO A 140 -17.15 6.84 2.50
C PRO A 140 -17.54 7.13 1.05
N PRO A 141 -17.92 6.11 0.26
CA PRO A 141 -18.67 6.37 -0.95
C PRO A 141 -19.88 7.22 -0.57
N LEU A 142 -20.09 8.34 -1.28
CA LEU A 142 -21.32 9.10 -1.20
C LEU A 142 -22.47 8.10 -1.38
N SER A 143 -23.37 8.02 -0.40
CA SER A 143 -24.57 7.20 -0.51
C SER A 143 -25.20 7.45 -1.88
N ASP A 144 -25.49 6.40 -2.63
CA ASP A 144 -26.21 6.51 -3.91
C ASP A 144 -27.42 7.43 -3.72
N PRO A 145 -27.64 8.43 -4.60
CA PRO A 145 -28.89 9.17 -4.60
C PRO A 145 -30.02 8.16 -4.84
N GLY A 146 -31.03 8.24 -3.97
CA GLY A 146 -31.99 7.16 -3.74
C GLY A 146 -32.65 6.59 -4.98
N VAL A 147 -32.93 5.28 -4.92
CA VAL A 147 -34.03 4.70 -5.66
C VAL A 147 -35.30 5.09 -4.91
N ASP A 148 -35.86 6.24 -5.25
CA ASP A 148 -37.26 6.58 -5.00
C ASP A 148 -38.14 5.84 -6.03
N GLY A 149 -38.23 4.52 -5.84
CA GLY A 149 -39.17 3.68 -6.57
C GLY A 149 -40.55 3.68 -5.92
N SER A 150 -41.24 4.81 -5.95
CA SER A 150 -42.70 4.85 -5.80
C SER A 150 -43.32 4.96 -7.18
N GLY A 151 -43.71 3.81 -7.73
CA GLY A 151 -44.52 3.66 -8.92
C GLY A 151 -45.51 2.52 -8.69
N ASP A 152 -46.79 2.89 -8.77
CA ASP A 152 -48.04 2.12 -8.70
C ASP A 152 -48.60 1.73 -7.31
#